data_AF-A0A7K4IH22-F1
#
_entry.id   AF-A0A7K4IH22-F1
#
_cell.length_a   1.000
_cell.length_b   1.000
_cell.length_c   1.000
_cell.angle_alpha   90.00
_cell.angle_beta   90.00
_cell.angle_gamma   90.00
#
_symmetry.space_group_name_H-M   'P 1'
#
loop_
_entity.id
_entity.type
_entity.pdbx_description
1 polymer ?
#
loop_
_entity_poly.entity_id
_entity_poly.type
_entity_poly.pdbx_seq_one_letter_code
_entity_poly.pdbx_strand_id
1 'polypeptide(L)' 'MTKEAKEIAKEALGRCTPHVSNLEEMKDLLGRIVAEEETVEGILKALRERVTSAEVTFQTDLRILINEILHLVRD' A
#
# COMPACT_ATOMS: atom_id res chain seq x y z
N MET A 1 1.13 -2.89 -17.20
CA MET A 1 0.61 -1.93 -16.20
C MET A 1 -0.70 -1.30 -16.67
N THR A 2 -1.85 -1.74 -16.14
CA THR A 2 -3.07 -0.95 -16.25
C THR A 2 -2.88 0.30 -15.39
N LYS A 3 -3.14 1.48 -15.96
CA LYS A 3 -2.89 2.79 -15.32
C LYS A 3 -3.60 2.91 -13.96
N GLU A 4 -4.69 2.17 -13.80
CA GLU A 4 -5.61 2.13 -12.67
C GLU A 4 -4.99 1.62 -11.36
N ALA A 5 -4.29 0.48 -11.35
CA ALA A 5 -3.77 -0.10 -10.10
C ALA A 5 -2.73 0.81 -9.42
N LYS A 6 -1.88 1.45 -10.23
CA LYS A 6 -0.87 2.41 -9.76
C LYS A 6 -1.51 3.70 -9.26
N GLU A 7 -2.56 4.17 -9.92
CA GLU A 7 -3.32 5.36 -9.48
C GLU A 7 -4.01 5.11 -8.14
N ILE A 8 -4.67 3.96 -7.97
CA ILE A 8 -5.29 3.52 -6.71
C ILE A 8 -4.26 3.48 -5.58
N ALA A 9 -3.10 2.84 -5.80
CA ALA A 9 -2.06 2.74 -4.79
C ALA A 9 -1.52 4.13 -4.37
N LYS A 10 -1.32 5.03 -5.35
CA LYS A 10 -0.85 6.39 -5.09
C LYS A 10 -1.89 7.22 -4.32
N GLU A 11 -3.16 7.09 -4.68
CA GLU A 11 -4.24 7.76 -3.97
C GLU A 11 -4.37 7.27 -2.53
N ALA A 12 -4.35 5.95 -2.32
CA ALA A 12 -4.39 5.34 -0.99
C ALA A 12 -3.25 5.86 -0.10
N LEU A 13 -2.02 5.94 -0.63
CA LEU A 13 -0.88 6.49 0.11
C LEU A 13 -1.09 7.97 0.51
N GLY A 14 -1.70 8.75 -0.37
CA GLY A 14 -2.10 10.12 -0.08
C GLY A 14 -3.07 10.20 1.10
N ARG A 15 -4.10 9.33 1.12
CA ARG A 15 -5.07 9.23 2.21
C ARG A 15 -4.46 8.75 3.53
N CYS A 16 -3.40 7.92 3.47
CA CYS A 16 -2.70 7.41 4.66
C CYS A 16 -1.75 8.41 5.30
N THR A 17 -1.26 9.42 4.56
CA THR A 17 -0.22 10.36 5.00
C THR A 17 -0.44 10.95 6.41
N PRO A 18 -1.65 11.39 6.83
CA PRO A 18 -1.88 11.91 8.18
C PRO A 18 -1.96 10.85 9.29
N HIS A 19 -1.98 9.55 8.95
CA HIS A 19 -2.27 8.44 9.87
C HIS A 19 -1.09 7.51 10.12
N VAL A 20 0.04 7.74 9.45
CA VAL A 20 1.17 6.81 9.41
C VAL A 20 2.43 7.45 9.96
N SER A 21 3.24 6.64 10.64
CA SER A 21 4.48 7.11 11.27
C SER A 21 5.71 6.93 10.37
N ASN A 22 5.67 5.94 9.45
CA ASN A 22 6.79 5.55 8.60
C ASN A 22 6.53 5.87 7.12
N LEU A 23 6.14 7.11 6.82
CA LEU A 23 5.71 7.51 5.46
C LEU A 23 6.77 7.27 4.38
N GLU A 24 8.04 7.59 4.64
CA GLU A 24 9.10 7.41 3.64
C GLU A 24 9.40 5.93 3.38
N GLU A 25 9.48 5.10 4.43
CA GLU A 25 9.61 3.64 4.25
C GLU A 25 8.44 3.05 3.46
N MET A 26 7.23 3.55 3.72
CA MET A 26 6.03 3.13 3.01
C MET A 26 6.02 3.57 1.54
N LYS A 27 6.49 4.79 1.22
CA LYS A 27 6.67 5.26 -0.15
C LYS A 27 7.65 4.37 -0.91
N ASP A 28 8.79 4.05 -0.30
CA ASP A 28 9.82 3.23 -0.91
C ASP A 28 9.37 1.79 -1.14
N LEU A 29 8.65 1.22 -0.17
CA LEU A 29 8.06 -0.11 -0.29
C LEU A 29 7.00 -0.13 -1.39
N LEU A 30 6.03 0.79 -1.33
CA LEU A 30 4.94 0.82 -2.29
C LEU A 30 5.46 1.08 -3.70
N GLY A 31 6.47 1.95 -3.85
CA GLY A 31 7.14 2.23 -5.11
C GLY A 31 7.77 0.98 -5.75
N ARG A 32 8.36 0.09 -4.94
CA ARG A 32 8.89 -1.20 -5.40
C ARG A 32 7.76 -2.15 -5.80
N ILE A 33 6.75 -2.30 -4.95
CA ILE A 33 5.61 -3.20 -5.21
C ILE A 33 4.88 -2.80 -6.49
N VAL A 34 4.59 -1.51 -6.71
CA VAL A 34 3.89 -1.05 -7.94
C VAL A 34 4.75 -1.13 -9.21
N ALA A 35 6.07 -1.36 -9.07
CA ALA A 35 6.95 -1.63 -10.20
C ALA A 35 6.94 -3.11 -10.60
N GLU A 36 6.64 -4.01 -9.66
CA GLU A 36 6.64 -5.46 -9.84
C GLU A 36 5.24 -6.03 -10.09
N GLU A 37 4.21 -5.42 -9.51
CA GLU A 37 2.82 -5.88 -9.55
C GLU A 37 1.99 -5.09 -10.55
N GLU A 38 1.22 -5.79 -11.40
CA GLU A 38 0.38 -5.17 -12.43
C GLU A 38 -1.08 -4.96 -12.02
N THR A 39 -1.53 -5.59 -10.94
CA THR A 39 -2.92 -5.57 -10.48
C THR A 39 -3.03 -5.14 -9.02
N VAL A 40 -4.22 -4.68 -8.63
CA VAL A 40 -4.48 -4.29 -7.24
C VAL A 40 -4.39 -5.51 -6.32
N GLU A 41 -4.85 -6.68 -6.76
CA GLU A 41 -4.73 -7.92 -5.99
C GLU A 41 -3.27 -8.31 -5.75
N GLY A 42 -2.39 -8.13 -6.74
CA GLY A 42 -0.95 -8.35 -6.61
C GLY A 42 -0.33 -7.43 -5.57
N ILE A 43 -0.62 -6.13 -5.65
CA ILE A 43 -0.18 -5.11 -4.67
C ILE A 43 -0.65 -5.49 -3.25
N LEU A 44 -1.94 -5.82 -3.09
CA LEU A 44 -2.52 -6.21 -1.80
C LEU A 44 -1.87 -7.47 -1.23
N LYS A 45 -1.55 -8.45 -2.08
CA LYS A 45 -0.87 -9.67 -1.67
C LYS A 45 0.55 -9.35 -1.16
N ALA A 46 1.33 -8.60 -1.92
CA ALA A 46 2.70 -8.20 -1.55
C ALA A 46 2.73 -7.40 -0.24
N LEU A 47 1.80 -6.45 -0.06
CA LEU A 47 1.68 -5.70 1.19
C LEU A 47 1.35 -6.60 2.39
N ARG A 48 0.44 -7.55 2.24
CA ARG A 48 0.07 -8.51 3.30
C ARG A 48 1.25 -9.41 3.70
N GLU A 49 2.03 -9.86 2.73
CA GLU A 49 3.25 -10.63 3.00
C GLU A 49 4.26 -9.77 3.80
N ARG A 50 4.42 -8.49 3.43
CA ARG A 50 5.30 -7.57 4.16
C ARG A 50 4.85 -7.31 5.61
N VAL A 51 3.53 -7.23 5.87
CA VAL A 51 3.00 -7.07 7.24
C VAL A 51 3.55 -8.14 8.19
N THR A 52 3.70 -9.38 7.75
CA THR A 52 4.16 -10.47 8.62
C THR A 52 5.62 -10.36 9.07
N SER A 53 6.44 -9.62 8.31
CA SER A 53 7.89 -9.49 8.53
C SER A 53 8.33 -8.10 8.99
N ALA A 54 7.39 -7.17 9.16
CA ALA A 54 7.66 -5.79 9.56
C ALA A 54 7.63 -5.63 11.09
N GLU A 55 8.28 -4.59 11.59
CA GLU A 55 8.15 -4.18 13.00
C GLU A 55 6.74 -3.66 13.31
N VAL A 56 6.30 -3.78 14.56
CA VAL A 56 4.89 -3.56 14.99
C VAL A 56 4.30 -2.23 14.51
N THR A 57 5.06 -1.14 14.60
CA THR A 57 4.60 0.19 14.13
C THR A 57 4.36 0.18 12.62
N PHE A 58 5.28 -0.38 11.85
CA PHE A 58 5.15 -0.44 10.41
C PHE A 58 4.07 -1.45 9.97
N GLN A 59 3.83 -2.53 10.72
CA GLN A 59 2.68 -3.40 10.49
C GLN A 59 1.35 -2.63 10.55
N THR A 60 1.24 -1.67 11.47
CA THR A 60 0.05 -0.84 11.62
C THR A 60 -0.11 0.10 10.43
N ASP A 61 0.98 0.79 10.04
CA ASP A 61 0.98 1.67 8.86
C ASP A 61 0.59 0.90 7.58
N LEU A 62 1.13 -0.31 7.38
CA LEU A 62 0.80 -1.16 6.25
C LEU A 62 -0.66 -1.61 6.24
N ARG A 63 -1.26 -1.89 7.41
CA ARG A 63 -2.68 -2.24 7.52
C ARG A 63 -3.58 -1.05 7.16
N ILE A 64 -3.20 0.17 7.54
CA ILE A 64 -3.90 1.39 7.14
C ILE A 64 -3.87 1.52 5.62
N LEU A 65 -2.70 1.35 4.99
CA LEU A 65 -2.57 1.40 3.53
C LEU A 65 -3.41 0.34 2.82
N ILE A 66 -3.38 -0.90 3.30
CA ILE A 66 -4.20 -1.99 2.74
C ILE A 66 -5.69 -1.63 2.81
N ASN A 67 -6.15 -1.06 3.93
CA ASN A 67 -7.55 -0.69 4.09
C ASN A 67 -7.95 0.44 3.12
N GLU A 68 -7.11 1.46 2.95
CA GLU A 68 -7.38 2.54 2.00
C GLU A 68 -7.43 2.05 0.54
N ILE A 69 -6.53 1.13 0.15
CA ILE A 69 -6.60 0.48 -1.17
C ILE A 69 -7.93 -0.28 -1.31
N LEU A 70 -8.35 -1.03 -0.29
CA LEU A 70 -9.61 -1.77 -0.33
C LEU A 70 -10.84 -0.87 -0.40
N HIS A 71 -10.82 0.31 0.23
CA HIS A 71 -11.88 1.30 0.11
C HIS A 71 -12.01 1.79 -1.33
N LEU A 72 -10.90 2.20 -1.96
CA LEU A 72 -10.87 2.70 -3.33
C LEU A 72 -11.32 1.70 -4.40
N VAL A 73 -11.18 0.40 -4.14
CA VAL A 73 -11.59 -0.67 -5.08
C VAL A 73 -13.08 -1.01 -4.93
N ARG A 74 -13.67 -0.74 -3.76
CA ARG A 74 -15.05 -1.10 -3.43
C ARG A 74 -16.04 0.05 -3.62
N ASP A 75 -15.55 1.28 -3.69
CA ASP A 75 -16.30 2.48 -4.05
C ASP A 75 -16.50 2.59 -5.57
#